data_AF-A0AAP4LC41-F1
#
_entry.id   AF-A0AAP4LC41-F1
#
_cell.length_a   1.000
_cell.length_b   1.000
_cell.length_c   1.000
_cell.angle_alpha   90.00
_cell.angle_beta   90.00
_cell.angle_gamma   90.00
#
_symmetry.space_group_name_H-M   'P 1'
#
loop_
_entity.id
_entity.type
_entity.pdbx_description
1 polymer ?
#
loop_
_entity_poly.entity_id
_entity_poly.type
_entity_poly.pdbx_seq_one_letter_code
_entity_poly.pdbx_strand_id
1 'polypeptide(L)' 'MGKMTFVVEFDDGKEPTVSADMDVAGGRVVAASWIDYREDFFTTEQRDVIAGMVEEAEWHDHVEEKMATDIMVKVELLTY' A
#
# COMPACT_ATOMS: atom_id res chain seq x y z
N MET A 1 -37.47 15.44 3.45
CA MET A 1 -36.53 14.34 3.15
C MET A 1 -35.78 14.03 4.43
N GLY A 2 -36.01 12.85 5.02
CA GLY A 2 -35.38 12.45 6.27
C GLY A 2 -33.96 11.92 6.03
N LYS A 3 -33.02 12.25 6.92
CA LYS A 3 -31.70 11.61 6.96
C LYS A 3 -31.82 10.24 7.61
N MET A 4 -31.22 9.23 6.99
CA MET A 4 -31.08 7.88 7.55
C MET A 4 -29.58 7.65 7.78
N THR A 5 -29.23 7.16 8.97
CA THR A 5 -27.84 6.82 9.33
C THR A 5 -27.77 5.31 9.48
N PHE A 6 -26.88 4.68 8.70
CA PHE A 6 -26.58 3.26 8.83
C PHE A 6 -25.31 3.11 9.66
N VAL A 7 -25.39 2.32 10.74
CA VAL A 7 -24.23 1.89 11.51
C VAL A 7 -23.93 0.48 11.06
N VAL A 8 -22.75 0.27 10.47
CA VAL A 8 -22.28 -1.05 10.04
C VAL A 8 -21.21 -1.48 11.03
N GLU A 9 -21.50 -2.52 11.81
CA GLU A 9 -20.55 -3.12 12.73
C GLU A 9 -19.80 -4.24 11.98
N PHE A 10 -18.47 -4.19 12.04
CA PHE A 10 -17.60 -5.26 11.56
C PHE A 10 -17.03 -5.99 12.77
N ASP A 11 -16.99 -7.32 12.72
CA ASP A 11 -16.32 -8.11 13.74
C ASP A 11 -14.83 -7.71 13.80
N ASP A 12 -14.28 -7.57 15.01
CA ASP A 12 -12.89 -7.19 15.18
C ASP A 12 -11.97 -8.25 14.55
N GLY A 13 -11.08 -7.81 13.67
CA GLY A 13 -10.21 -8.69 12.88
C GLY A 13 -10.85 -9.34 11.64
N LYS A 14 -12.10 -9.00 11.27
CA LYS A 14 -12.74 -9.49 10.05
C LYS A 14 -12.90 -8.37 9.01
N GLU A 15 -12.40 -8.61 7.82
CA GLU A 15 -12.49 -7.62 6.73
C GLU A 15 -13.95 -7.43 6.26
N PRO A 16 -14.34 -6.19 5.91
CA PRO A 16 -15.62 -5.91 5.28
C PRO A 16 -15.80 -6.71 3.99
N THR A 17 -16.97 -7.30 3.78
CA THR A 17 -17.29 -7.94 2.51
C THR A 17 -17.31 -6.89 1.40
N VAL A 18 -16.40 -6.98 0.43
CA VAL A 18 -16.40 -6.10 -0.73
C VAL A 18 -17.37 -6.63 -1.79
N SER A 19 -18.24 -5.77 -2.31
CA SER A 19 -19.13 -6.09 -3.42
C SER A 19 -19.20 -4.94 -4.43
N ALA A 20 -19.62 -5.24 -5.66
CA ALA A 20 -19.77 -4.24 -6.72
C ALA A 20 -20.88 -3.20 -6.44
N ASP A 21 -21.77 -3.48 -5.47
CA ASP A 21 -22.93 -2.67 -5.11
C ASP A 21 -22.74 -1.97 -3.75
N MET A 22 -21.49 -1.80 -3.31
CA MET A 22 -21.17 -1.23 -2.01
C MET A 22 -21.33 0.31 -2.00
N ASP A 23 -22.55 0.78 -1.75
CA ASP A 23 -22.91 2.22 -1.74
C ASP A 23 -22.70 2.89 -0.35
N VAL A 24 -22.55 2.09 0.71
CA VAL A 24 -22.58 2.54 2.12
C VAL A 24 -21.29 3.22 2.60
N ALA A 25 -20.16 3.04 1.91
CA ALA A 25 -18.88 3.61 2.32
C ALA A 25 -18.63 5.04 1.80
N GLY A 26 -19.59 5.65 1.09
CA GLY A 26 -19.51 7.05 0.62
C GLY A 26 -18.38 7.34 -0.39
N GLY A 27 -17.63 6.33 -0.81
CA GLY A 27 -16.54 6.40 -1.77
C GLY A 27 -16.63 5.29 -2.81
N ARG A 28 -16.14 5.56 -4.03
CA ARG A 28 -16.00 4.53 -5.08
C ARG A 28 -14.91 3.55 -4.64
N VAL A 29 -15.20 2.25 -4.63
CA VAL A 29 -14.18 1.20 -4.49
C VAL A 29 -13.14 1.38 -5.62
N VAL A 30 -11.90 1.74 -5.27
CA VAL A 30 -10.83 2.03 -6.26
C VAL A 30 -10.05 0.76 -6.60
N ALA A 31 -9.86 -0.14 -5.63
CA ALA A 31 -9.25 -1.45 -5.82
C ALA A 31 -9.77 -2.41 -4.74
N ALA A 32 -9.93 -3.68 -5.11
CA ALA A 32 -10.20 -4.78 -4.20
C ALA A 32 -9.30 -5.94 -4.62
N SER A 33 -8.59 -6.53 -3.67
CA SER A 33 -7.69 -7.64 -3.89
C SER A 33 -8.27 -8.90 -3.25
N TRP A 34 -8.18 -10.02 -3.94
CA TRP A 34 -8.50 -11.35 -3.40
C TRP A 34 -7.27 -12.05 -2.81
N ILE A 35 -6.13 -11.34 -2.78
CA ILE A 35 -4.87 -11.75 -2.17
C ILE A 35 -4.49 -10.73 -1.10
N ASP A 36 -3.84 -11.17 -0.03
CA ASP A 36 -3.27 -10.25 0.96
C ASP A 36 -2.14 -9.48 0.27
N TYR A 37 -2.31 -8.16 0.15
CA TYR A 37 -1.35 -7.30 -0.54
C TYR A 37 0.04 -7.31 0.13
N ARG A 38 0.13 -7.76 1.39
CA ARG A 38 1.39 -7.91 2.14
C ARG A 38 2.17 -9.16 1.76
N GLU A 39 1.54 -10.15 1.11
CA GLU A 39 2.25 -11.34 0.63
C GLU A 39 3.30 -11.00 -0.44
N ASP A 40 3.12 -9.88 -1.15
CA ASP A 40 4.05 -9.39 -2.18
C ASP A 40 5.04 -8.33 -1.63
N PHE A 41 5.11 -8.14 -0.32
CA PHE A 41 6.04 -7.18 0.29
C PHE A 41 7.49 -7.70 0.27
N PHE A 42 8.43 -6.77 0.21
CA PHE A 42 9.84 -7.08 0.34
C PHE A 42 10.14 -7.60 1.75
N THR A 43 11.06 -8.57 1.80
CA THR A 43 11.72 -8.93 3.06
C THR A 43 12.69 -7.82 3.46
N THR A 44 13.07 -7.75 4.75
CA THR A 44 14.12 -6.83 5.20
C THR A 44 15.43 -7.03 4.44
N GLU A 45 15.77 -8.29 4.09
CA GLU A 45 16.96 -8.60 3.30
C GLU A 45 16.85 -8.06 1.86
N GLN A 46 15.69 -8.21 1.22
CA GLN A 46 15.46 -7.65 -0.12
C GLN A 46 15.49 -6.13 -0.11
N ARG A 47 14.93 -5.50 0.91
CA ARG A 47 15.01 -4.05 1.14
C ARG A 47 16.47 -3.60 1.22
N ASP A 48 17.31 -4.31 1.97
CA ASP A 48 18.73 -3.96 2.13
C ASP A 48 19.52 -4.08 0.83
N VAL A 49 19.23 -5.10 0.03
CA VAL A 49 19.80 -5.23 -1.32
C VAL A 49 19.39 -4.05 -2.20
N ILE A 50 18.11 -3.69 -2.20
CA ILE A 50 17.61 -2.55 -2.97
C ILE A 50 18.25 -1.24 -2.49
N ALA A 51 18.38 -1.05 -1.18
CA ALA A 51 19.01 0.14 -0.60
C ALA A 51 20.46 0.31 -1.10
N GLY A 52 21.25 -0.76 -1.07
CA GLY A 52 22.62 -0.72 -1.58
C GLY A 52 22.69 -0.43 -3.08
N MET A 53 21.79 -1.01 -3.87
CA MET A 53 21.73 -0.75 -5.32
C MET A 53 21.34 0.70 -5.64
N VAL A 54 20.41 1.27 -4.88
CA VAL A 54 19.95 2.66 -5.07
C VAL A 54 21.05 3.64 -4.66
N GLU A 55 21.73 3.39 -3.54
CA GLU A 55 22.86 4.20 -3.08
C GLU A 55 24.02 4.18 -4.08
N GLU A 56 24.36 3.00 -4.62
CA GLU A 56 25.39 2.87 -5.66
C GLU A 56 25.00 3.63 -6.94
N ALA A 57 23.74 3.53 -7.36
CA ALA A 57 23.24 4.25 -8.52
C ALA A 57 23.24 5.78 -8.34
N GLU A 58 22.94 6.25 -7.13
CA GLU A 58 23.05 7.67 -6.77
C GLU A 58 24.52 8.13 -6.79
N TRP A 59 25.43 7.38 -6.15
CA TRP A 59 26.86 7.68 -6.10
C TRP A 59 27.47 7.81 -7.51
N HIS A 60 27.01 6.99 -8.45
CA HIS A 60 27.48 6.99 -9.83
C HIS A 60 26.72 7.95 -10.76
N ASP A 61 25.93 8.88 -10.22
CA ASP A 61 25.10 9.84 -10.97
C ASP A 61 24.16 9.18 -12.00
N HIS A 62 23.79 7.91 -11.79
CA HIS A 62 22.81 7.19 -12.61
C HIS A 62 21.37 7.54 -12.22
N VAL A 63 21.19 7.97 -10.98
CA VAL A 63 19.91 8.34 -10.38
C VAL A 63 20.10 9.64 -9.60
N GLU A 64 19.20 10.61 -9.80
CA GLU A 64 19.20 11.83 -9.00
C GLU A 64 18.81 11.53 -7.54
N GLU A 65 19.43 12.21 -6.57
CA GLU A 65 19.16 12.08 -5.12
C GLU A 65 17.66 12.08 -4.78
N LYS A 66 16.89 12.97 -5.41
CA LYS A 66 15.45 13.05 -5.21
C LYS A 66 14.74 11.76 -5.64
N MET A 67 15.14 11.21 -6.79
CA MET A 67 14.56 9.97 -7.30
C MET A 67 14.98 8.77 -6.42
N ALA A 68 16.23 8.72 -5.96
CA ALA A 68 16.69 7.72 -4.99
C ALA A 68 15.87 7.76 -3.70
N THR A 69 15.63 8.96 -3.16
CA THR A 69 14.79 9.18 -1.98
C THR A 69 13.36 8.70 -2.21
N ASP A 70 12.73 9.09 -3.33
CA ASP A 70 11.36 8.67 -3.66
C ASP A 70 11.23 7.15 -3.84
N ILE A 71 12.27 6.48 -4.34
CA ILE A 71 12.34 5.01 -4.44
C ILE A 71 12.41 4.40 -3.03
N MET A 72 13.32 4.90 -2.18
CA MET A 72 13.50 4.35 -0.84
C MET A 72 12.25 4.49 0.04
N VAL A 73 11.54 5.61 -0.04
CA VAL A 73 10.25 5.78 0.66
C VAL A 73 9.24 4.71 0.25
N LYS A 74 9.17 4.38 -1.05
CA LYS A 74 8.24 3.36 -1.54
C LYS A 74 8.67 1.96 -1.12
N VAL A 75 9.98 1.68 -1.14
CA VAL A 75 10.54 0.39 -0.70
C VAL A 75 10.25 0.17 0.78
N GLU A 76 10.40 1.19 1.63
CA GLU A 76 10.03 1.12 3.06
C GLU A 76 8.53 0.84 3.25
N LEU A 77 7.66 1.50 2.48
CA LEU A 77 6.20 1.26 2.54
C LEU A 77 5.79 -0.15 2.08
N LEU A 78 6.61 -0.80 1.27
CA LEU A 78 6.39 -2.13 0.70
C LEU A 78 7.25 -3.20 1.39
N THR A 79 7.76 -2.95 2.60
CA THR A 79 8.52 -3.92 3.40
C THR A 79 7.74 -4.26 4.66
N TYR A 80 7.73 -5.54 5.06
CA TYR A 80 7.08 -6.01 6.30
C TYR A 80 7.98 -5.93 7.53
#